data_AF-A0A349HEJ0-F1
#
_entry.id   AF-A0A349HEJ0-F1
#
_cell.length_a   1.000
_cell.length_b   1.000
_cell.length_c   1.000
_cell.angle_alpha   90.00
_cell.angle_beta   90.00
_cell.angle_gamma   90.00
#
_symmetry.space_group_name_H-M   'P 1'
#
loop_
_entity.id
_entity.type
_entity.pdbx_description
1 polymer ?
#
loop_
_entity_poly.entity_id
_entity_poly.type
_entity_poly.pdbx_seq_one_letter_code
_entity_poly.pdbx_strand_id
1 'polypeptide(L)'
;MKDIEEIIPHMREFGRVLVKYNMVERKIFDFGVGEKLYPSEIHTLSAVDQLGACGVTELARESGVTKGATSQLVTKLVKKGLLVKESDPENGSKVVLRLTELGKEASDNHYKFHLDHDREFIDYLRSMSEEELEMFDGICSKMNDWMDGYLK
;
A
#
# COMPACT_ATOMS: atom_id res chain seq x y z
N MET A 1 -11.77 -26.91 -20.58
CA MET A 1 -11.01 -25.67 -20.34
C MET A 1 -11.72 -24.58 -21.11
N LYS A 2 -11.87 -23.36 -20.57
CA LYS A 2 -12.49 -22.26 -21.34
C LYS A 2 -11.54 -21.85 -22.47
N ASP A 3 -12.11 -21.42 -23.59
CA ASP A 3 -11.34 -20.90 -24.72
C ASP A 3 -10.80 -19.49 -24.41
N ILE A 4 -9.71 -19.09 -25.07
CA ILE A 4 -9.08 -17.78 -24.80
C ILE A 4 -10.03 -16.62 -25.11
N GLU A 5 -10.88 -16.79 -26.12
CA GLU A 5 -11.92 -15.83 -26.52
C GLU A 5 -12.91 -15.55 -25.40
N GLU A 6 -13.22 -16.57 -24.57
CA GLU A 6 -14.09 -16.41 -23.39
C GLU A 6 -13.39 -15.62 -22.27
N ILE A 7 -12.06 -15.57 -22.25
CA ILE A 7 -11.27 -14.90 -21.20
C ILE A 7 -10.95 -13.44 -21.55
N ILE A 8 -10.80 -13.11 -22.84
CA ILE A 8 -10.41 -11.77 -23.32
C ILE A 8 -11.28 -10.63 -22.73
N PRO A 9 -12.61 -10.72 -22.67
CA PRO A 9 -13.43 -9.63 -22.12
C PRO A 9 -13.11 -9.33 -20.65
N HIS A 10 -12.84 -10.36 -19.85
CA HIS A 10 -12.45 -10.22 -18.44
C HIS A 10 -11.09 -9.53 -18.31
N MET A 11 -10.12 -9.92 -19.15
CA MET A 11 -8.79 -9.27 -19.18
C MET A 11 -8.87 -7.80 -19.59
N ARG A 12 -9.81 -7.43 -20.47
CA ARG A 12 -10.04 -6.03 -20.83
C ARG A 12 -10.58 -5.21 -19.67
N GLU A 13 -11.56 -5.73 -18.92
CA GLU A 13 -12.08 -5.03 -17.75
C GLU A 13 -11.01 -4.87 -16.68
N PHE A 14 -10.28 -5.94 -16.40
CA PHE A 14 -9.16 -5.92 -15.49
C PHE A 14 -8.10 -4.88 -15.90
N GLY A 15 -7.74 -4.82 -17.19
CA GLY A 15 -6.84 -3.80 -17.71
C GLY A 15 -7.35 -2.37 -17.50
N ARG A 16 -8.66 -2.13 -17.61
CA ARG A 16 -9.26 -0.81 -17.32
C ARG A 16 -9.10 -0.42 -15.85
N VAL A 17 -9.26 -1.37 -14.94
CA VAL A 17 -9.03 -1.16 -13.49
C VAL A 17 -7.58 -0.76 -13.25
N LEU A 18 -6.61 -1.51 -13.80
CA LEU A 18 -5.19 -1.21 -13.64
C LEU A 18 -4.79 0.16 -14.19
N VAL A 19 -5.36 0.58 -15.33
CA VAL A 19 -5.11 1.90 -15.90
C VAL A 19 -5.63 3.00 -14.97
N LYS A 20 -6.85 2.86 -14.44
CA LYS A 20 -7.41 3.81 -13.46
C LYS A 20 -6.58 3.83 -12.18
N TYR A 21 -6.17 2.67 -11.67
CA TYR A 21 -5.30 2.56 -10.50
C TYR A 21 -3.99 3.33 -10.70
N ASN A 22 -3.33 3.16 -11.85
CA ASN A 22 -2.13 3.91 -12.20
C ASN A 22 -2.35 5.44 -12.29
N MET A 23 -3.54 5.88 -12.70
CA MET A 23 -3.89 7.31 -12.68
C MET A 23 -4.08 7.83 -11.25
N VAL A 24 -4.68 7.02 -10.37
CA VAL A 24 -4.84 7.33 -8.94
C VAL A 24 -3.49 7.41 -8.24
N GLU A 25 -2.59 6.47 -8.49
CA GLU A 25 -1.21 6.45 -7.93
C GLU A 25 -0.40 7.71 -8.23
N ARG A 26 -0.76 8.45 -9.29
CA ARG A 26 -0.11 9.71 -9.67
C ARG A 26 -0.75 10.95 -9.05
N LYS A 27 -1.88 10.81 -8.36
CA LYS A 27 -2.51 11.91 -7.65
C LYS A 27 -1.81 12.19 -6.33
N ILE A 28 -1.98 13.41 -5.84
CA ILE A 28 -1.48 13.82 -4.54
C ILE A 28 -2.64 14.36 -3.72
N PHE A 29 -2.65 13.98 -2.45
CA PHE A 29 -3.69 14.36 -1.50
C PHE A 29 -3.02 14.93 -0.25
N ASP A 30 -3.73 15.80 0.45
CA ASP A 30 -3.35 16.24 1.79
C ASP A 30 -4.27 15.51 2.77
N PHE A 31 -3.68 14.82 3.73
CA PHE A 31 -4.38 14.06 4.77
C PHE A 31 -4.47 14.85 6.07
N GLY A 32 -4.64 16.18 5.98
CA GLY A 32 -4.85 17.07 7.12
C GLY A 32 -3.58 17.54 7.81
N VAL A 33 -2.41 17.30 7.21
CA VAL A 33 -1.10 17.60 7.81
C VAL A 33 -0.33 18.68 7.05
N GLY A 34 -0.94 19.27 6.01
CA GLY A 34 -0.32 20.34 5.20
C GLY A 34 0.72 19.84 4.20
N GLU A 35 1.03 18.54 4.22
CA GLU A 35 1.96 17.88 3.30
C GLU A 35 1.19 17.08 2.25
N LYS A 36 1.54 17.30 0.98
CA LYS A 36 0.96 16.55 -0.13
C LYS A 36 1.68 15.21 -0.31
N LEU A 37 0.92 14.13 -0.26
CA LEU A 37 1.41 12.76 -0.33
C LEU A 37 0.86 12.05 -1.57
N TYR A 38 1.73 11.32 -2.24
CA TYR A 38 1.29 10.29 -3.20
C TYR A 38 0.73 9.07 -2.43
N PRO A 39 -0.18 8.28 -3.02
CA PRO A 39 -0.69 7.03 -2.44
C PRO A 39 0.41 6.12 -1.88
N SER A 40 1.44 5.81 -2.66
CA SER A 40 2.62 5.06 -2.18
C SER A 40 3.28 5.64 -0.91
N GLU A 41 3.30 6.96 -0.72
CA GLU A 41 3.86 7.58 0.49
C GLU A 41 2.96 7.38 1.70
N ILE A 42 1.64 7.58 1.55
CA ILE A 42 0.70 7.44 2.66
C ILE A 42 0.46 5.97 3.04
N HIS A 43 0.47 5.06 2.07
CA HIS A 43 0.45 3.61 2.32
C HIS A 43 1.72 3.15 3.03
N THR A 44 2.88 3.75 2.73
CA THR A 44 4.12 3.47 3.48
C THR A 44 3.99 3.89 4.95
N LEU A 45 3.38 5.05 5.23
CA LEU A 45 3.12 5.48 6.62
C LEU A 45 2.16 4.51 7.33
N SER A 46 1.09 4.10 6.65
CA SER A 46 0.10 3.15 7.17
C SER A 46 0.73 1.79 7.49
N ALA A 47 1.63 1.29 6.64
CA ALA A 47 2.36 0.05 6.87
C ALA A 47 3.28 0.15 8.10
N VAL A 48 3.99 1.28 8.28
CA VAL A 48 4.80 1.51 9.50
C VAL A 48 3.91 1.60 10.74
N ASP A 49 2.73 2.21 10.64
CA ASP A 49 1.76 2.28 11.74
C ASP A 49 1.32 0.88 12.20
N GLN A 50 0.99 0.01 11.23
CA GLN A 50 0.53 -1.35 11.49
C GLN A 50 1.63 -2.26 12.05
N LEU A 51 2.85 -2.17 11.50
CA LEU A 51 4.01 -2.95 11.94
C LEU A 51 4.58 -2.45 13.27
N GLY A 52 4.37 -1.17 13.60
CA GLY A 52 5.09 -0.48 14.66
C GLY A 52 6.54 -0.18 14.25
N ALA A 53 7.44 -0.10 15.23
CA ALA A 53 8.85 0.18 14.96
C ALA A 53 9.49 -0.95 14.15
N CYS A 54 9.76 -0.70 12.86
CA CYS A 54 10.19 -1.73 11.90
C CYS A 54 11.45 -1.35 11.12
N GLY A 55 12.14 -2.33 10.56
CA GLY A 55 13.26 -2.10 9.65
C GLY A 55 12.82 -1.89 8.19
N VAL A 56 13.67 -1.25 7.37
CA VAL A 56 13.40 -1.06 5.92
C VAL A 56 13.17 -2.39 5.19
N THR A 57 13.87 -3.46 5.57
CA THR A 57 13.71 -4.79 4.95
C THR A 57 12.34 -5.39 5.24
N GLU A 58 11.85 -5.21 6.47
CA GLU A 58 10.55 -5.71 6.89
C GLU A 58 9.43 -4.93 6.20
N LEU A 59 9.54 -3.60 6.20
CA LEU A 59 8.62 -2.72 5.49
C LEU A 59 8.53 -3.05 3.99
N ALA A 60 9.67 -3.32 3.34
CA ALA A 60 9.72 -3.69 1.92
C ALA A 60 8.96 -5.00 1.64
N ARG A 61 9.13 -6.00 2.54
CA ARG A 61 8.43 -7.28 2.44
C ARG A 61 6.92 -7.09 2.61
N GLU A 62 6.50 -6.34 3.63
CA GLU A 62 5.08 -6.08 3.89
C GLU A 62 4.42 -5.31 2.75
N SER A 63 5.14 -4.34 2.17
CA SER A 63 4.62 -3.49 1.10
C SER A 63 4.71 -4.13 -0.29
N GLY A 64 5.23 -5.36 -0.43
CA GLY A 64 5.38 -6.03 -1.73
C GLY A 64 6.29 -5.30 -2.72
N VAL A 65 7.24 -4.49 -2.24
CA VAL A 65 8.14 -3.68 -3.09
C VAL A 65 9.61 -3.95 -2.78
N THR A 66 10.49 -3.54 -3.70
CA THR A 66 11.92 -3.73 -3.51
C THR A 66 12.47 -2.90 -2.34
N LYS A 67 13.53 -3.39 -1.70
CA LYS A 67 14.25 -2.63 -0.64
C LYS A 67 14.76 -1.27 -1.14
N GLY A 68 15.15 -1.19 -2.42
CA GLY A 68 15.59 0.05 -3.06
C GLY A 68 14.47 1.10 -3.13
N ALA A 69 13.31 0.71 -3.66
CA ALA A 69 12.13 1.59 -3.73
C ALA A 69 11.67 2.02 -2.33
N THR A 70 11.60 1.08 -1.39
CA THR A 70 11.25 1.36 0.01
C THR A 70 12.20 2.37 0.64
N SER A 71 13.52 2.21 0.45
CA SER A 71 14.52 3.15 0.98
C SER A 71 14.36 4.57 0.43
N GLN A 72 13.97 4.71 -0.85
CA GLN A 72 13.69 6.01 -1.47
C GLN A 72 12.45 6.66 -0.86
N LEU A 73 11.35 5.91 -0.68
CA LEU A 73 10.12 6.38 -0.03
C LEU A 73 10.39 6.83 1.40
N VAL A 74 11.06 6.00 2.19
CA VAL A 74 11.46 6.33 3.56
C VAL A 74 12.29 7.60 3.61
N THR A 75 13.28 7.76 2.72
CA THR A 75 14.11 8.98 2.68
C THR A 75 13.28 10.23 2.40
N LYS A 76 12.28 10.13 1.52
CA LYS A 76 11.37 11.23 1.19
C LYS A 76 10.46 11.58 2.38
N LEU A 77 9.89 10.57 3.05
CA LEU A 77 9.03 10.74 4.21
C LEU A 77 9.76 11.30 5.44
N VAL A 78 11.04 10.92 5.64
CA VAL A 78 11.89 11.53 6.67
C VAL A 78 12.15 13.01 6.36
N LYS A 79 12.42 13.35 5.10
CA LYS A 79 12.59 14.76 4.70
C LYS A 79 11.32 15.60 4.90
N LYS A 80 10.14 14.97 4.78
CA LYS A 80 8.84 15.59 5.07
C LYS A 80 8.51 15.64 6.57
N GLY A 81 9.35 15.09 7.44
CA GLY A 81 9.10 15.05 8.88
C GLY A 81 7.99 14.09 9.32
N LEU A 82 7.61 13.14 8.47
CA LEU A 82 6.53 12.17 8.74
C LEU A 82 7.07 10.83 9.29
N LEU A 83 8.34 10.53 9.00
CA LEU A 83 9.06 9.41 9.59
C LEU A 83 10.35 9.89 10.26
N VAL A 84 10.80 9.12 11.24
CA VAL A 84 12.14 9.22 11.82
C VAL A 84 12.87 7.90 11.73
N LYS A 85 14.20 7.99 11.65
CA LYS A 85 15.11 6.85 11.75
C LYS A 85 15.80 6.93 13.09
N GLU A 86 15.67 5.88 13.89
CA GLU A 86 16.22 5.83 15.24
C GLU A 86 17.02 4.53 15.42
N SER A 87 17.98 4.54 16.34
CA SER A 87 18.64 3.30 16.76
C SER A 87 17.62 2.40 17.46
N ASP A 88 17.61 1.12 17.10
CA ASP A 88 16.76 0.13 17.75
C ASP A 88 17.11 0.05 19.25
N PRO A 89 16.14 0.28 20.15
CA PRO A 89 16.37 0.22 21.60
C PRO A 89 16.89 -1.14 22.08
N GLU A 90 16.48 -2.23 21.40
CA GLU A 90 16.88 -3.60 21.74
C GLU A 90 18.21 -3.99 21.10
N ASN A 91 18.61 -3.29 20.03
CA ASN A 91 19.86 -3.53 19.33
C ASN A 91 20.38 -2.27 18.65
N GLY A 92 21.14 -1.44 19.37
CA GLY A 92 21.62 -0.15 18.88
C GLY A 92 22.49 -0.17 17.60
N SER A 93 22.86 -1.34 17.07
CA SER A 93 23.48 -1.50 15.75
C SER A 93 22.47 -1.47 14.58
N LYS A 94 21.18 -1.60 14.86
CA LYS A 94 20.08 -1.56 13.88
C LYS A 94 19.40 -0.19 13.90
N VAL A 95 18.86 0.17 12.75
CA VAL A 95 18.02 1.36 12.58
C VAL A 95 16.58 0.92 12.35
N VAL A 96 15.66 1.47 13.13
CA VAL A 96 14.22 1.30 12.99
C VAL A 96 13.56 2.58 12.49
N LEU A 97 12.43 2.41 11.83
CA LEU A 97 11.54 3.46 11.36
C LEU A 97 10.43 3.65 12.37
N ARG A 98 10.08 4.90 12.66
CA ARG A 98 8.89 5.26 13.44
C ARG A 98 8.17 6.42 12.80
N LEU A 99 6.85 6.45 12.97
CA LEU A 99 6.05 7.64 12.67
C LEU A 99 6.41 8.75 13.65
N THR A 100 6.46 9.98 13.14
CA THR A 100 6.32 11.17 14.00
C THR A 100 4.86 11.35 14.38
N GLU A 101 4.57 12.26 15.32
CA GLU A 101 3.18 12.65 15.61
C GLU A 101 2.45 13.11 14.34
N LEU A 102 3.11 13.88 13.47
CA LEU A 102 2.56 14.33 12.20
C LEU A 102 2.35 13.15 11.22
N GLY A 103 3.28 12.20 11.18
CA GLY A 103 3.14 10.98 10.38
C GLY A 103 1.98 10.10 10.85
N LYS A 104 1.77 10.01 12.17
CA LYS A 104 0.66 9.27 12.78
C LYS A 104 -0.66 9.93 12.48
N GLU A 105 -0.75 11.25 12.59
CA GLU A 105 -1.95 12.01 12.21
C GLU A 105 -2.29 11.81 10.72
N ALA A 106 -1.30 11.85 9.83
CA ALA A 106 -1.51 11.58 8.41
C ALA A 106 -2.06 10.16 8.17
N SER A 107 -1.49 9.14 8.82
CA SER A 107 -1.94 7.74 8.75
C SER A 107 -3.39 7.59 9.23
N ASP A 108 -3.73 8.17 10.38
CA ASP A 108 -5.07 8.10 10.95
C ASP A 108 -6.12 8.80 10.08
N ASN A 109 -5.77 9.94 9.48
CA ASN A 109 -6.65 10.68 8.58
C ASN A 109 -6.80 9.97 7.23
N HIS A 110 -5.75 9.29 6.77
CA HIS A 110 -5.83 8.45 5.59
C HIS A 110 -6.77 7.25 5.78
N TYR A 111 -6.72 6.60 6.95
CA TYR A 111 -7.65 5.53 7.29
C TYR A 111 -9.11 6.02 7.21
N LYS A 112 -9.41 7.19 7.77
CA LYS A 112 -10.73 7.82 7.66
C LYS A 112 -11.10 8.17 6.20
N PHE A 113 -10.15 8.71 5.44
CA PHE A 113 -10.33 9.02 4.03
C PHE A 113 -10.73 7.77 3.24
N HIS A 114 -10.05 6.63 3.44
CA HIS A 114 -10.39 5.37 2.78
C HIS A 114 -11.77 4.85 3.21
N LEU A 115 -12.11 4.92 4.50
CA LEU A 115 -13.43 4.49 4.99
C LEU A 115 -14.60 5.28 4.39
N ASP A 116 -14.37 6.54 4.00
CA ASP A 116 -15.39 7.37 3.37
C ASP A 116 -15.35 7.28 1.84
N HIS A 117 -14.16 7.31 1.24
CA HIS A 117 -13.99 7.32 -0.21
C HIS A 117 -14.25 5.96 -0.84
N ASP A 118 -13.77 4.89 -0.21
CA ASP A 118 -13.85 3.52 -0.73
C ASP A 118 -15.01 2.73 -0.11
N ARG A 119 -15.89 3.40 0.65
CA ARG A 119 -16.99 2.78 1.40
C ARG A 119 -17.82 1.84 0.53
N GLU A 120 -18.19 2.28 -0.67
CA GLU A 120 -19.02 1.48 -1.57
C GLU A 120 -18.34 0.15 -1.95
N PHE A 121 -17.03 0.17 -2.21
CA PHE A 121 -16.28 -1.02 -2.56
C PHE A 121 -16.03 -1.93 -1.34
N ILE A 122 -15.73 -1.33 -0.18
CA ILE A 122 -15.58 -2.06 1.08
C ILE A 122 -16.89 -2.74 1.47
N ASP A 123 -18.02 -2.04 1.37
CA ASP A 123 -19.34 -2.60 1.69
C ASP A 123 -19.73 -3.71 0.69
N TYR A 124 -19.33 -3.60 -0.59
CA TYR A 124 -19.44 -4.71 -1.53
C TYR A 124 -18.66 -5.95 -1.06
N LEU A 125 -17.39 -5.80 -0.70
CA LEU A 125 -16.59 -6.93 -0.16
C LEU A 125 -17.20 -7.51 1.13
N ARG A 126 -17.69 -6.66 2.04
CA ARG A 126 -18.37 -7.10 3.28
C ARG A 126 -19.67 -7.86 3.03
N SER A 127 -20.29 -7.68 1.87
CA SER A 127 -21.51 -8.38 1.48
C SER A 127 -21.26 -9.75 0.85
N MET A 128 -20.00 -10.04 0.47
CA MET A 128 -19.60 -11.32 -0.13
C MET A 128 -19.60 -12.43 0.92
N SER A 129 -19.83 -13.67 0.48
CA SER A 129 -19.66 -14.85 1.33
C SER A 129 -18.18 -15.13 1.61
N GLU A 130 -17.90 -15.96 2.61
CA GLU A 130 -16.52 -16.41 2.90
C GLU A 130 -15.88 -17.10 1.68
N GLU A 131 -16.65 -17.92 0.94
CA GLU A 131 -16.19 -18.59 -0.28
C GLU A 131 -15.82 -17.60 -1.40
N GLU A 132 -16.59 -16.50 -1.52
CA GLU A 132 -16.33 -15.43 -2.46
C GLU A 132 -15.11 -14.60 -2.08
N LEU A 133 -14.89 -14.36 -0.77
CA LEU A 133 -13.70 -13.70 -0.24
C LEU A 133 -12.44 -14.55 -0.44
N GLU A 134 -12.51 -15.86 -0.18
CA GLU A 134 -11.41 -16.78 -0.46
C GLU A 134 -11.04 -16.79 -1.95
N MET A 135 -12.04 -16.72 -2.84
CA MET A 135 -11.81 -16.60 -4.28
C MET A 135 -11.15 -15.25 -4.63
N PHE A 136 -11.59 -14.15 -4.02
CA PHE A 136 -11.00 -12.83 -4.21
C PHE A 136 -9.51 -12.82 -3.81
N ASP A 137 -9.19 -13.33 -2.62
CA ASP A 137 -7.82 -13.44 -2.13
C ASP A 137 -6.95 -14.31 -3.06
N GLY A 138 -7.50 -15.41 -3.55
CA GLY A 138 -6.84 -16.27 -4.53
C GLY A 138 -6.52 -15.55 -5.86
N ILE A 139 -7.41 -14.69 -6.34
CA ILE A 139 -7.17 -13.85 -7.53
C ILE A 139 -6.07 -12.83 -7.25
N CYS A 140 -6.14 -12.12 -6.12
CA CYS A 140 -5.14 -11.14 -5.71
C CYS A 140 -3.74 -11.75 -5.59
N SER A 141 -3.62 -12.91 -4.95
CA SER A 141 -2.34 -13.62 -4.83
C SER A 141 -1.76 -13.98 -6.20
N LYS A 142 -2.58 -14.53 -7.12
CA LYS A 142 -2.11 -14.87 -8.47
C LYS A 142 -1.70 -13.64 -9.28
N MET A 143 -2.41 -12.54 -9.11
CA MET A 143 -2.04 -11.27 -9.74
C MET A 143 -0.71 -10.76 -9.22
N ASN A 144 -0.46 -10.84 -7.90
CA ASN A 144 0.80 -10.44 -7.31
C ASN A 144 1.98 -11.23 -7.90
N ASP A 145 1.87 -12.57 -7.94
CA ASP A 145 2.91 -13.45 -8.52
C ASP A 145 3.17 -13.15 -10.01
N TRP A 146 2.11 -12.85 -10.77
CA TRP A 146 2.22 -12.48 -12.17
C TRP A 146 2.95 -11.13 -12.34
N MET A 147 2.67 -10.15 -11.48
CA MET A 147 3.34 -8.84 -11.50
C MET A 147 4.81 -8.93 -11.11
N ASP A 148 5.17 -9.79 -10.16
CA ASP A 148 6.57 -10.08 -9.81
C ASP A 148 7.39 -10.55 -11.03
N GLY A 149 6.75 -11.20 -12.00
CA GLY A 149 7.37 -11.57 -13.27
C GLY A 149 7.89 -10.38 -14.09
N TYR A 150 7.33 -9.18 -13.92
CA TYR A 150 7.78 -7.95 -14.59
C TYR A 150 8.82 -7.17 -13.78
N LEU A 151 9.00 -7.48 -12.50
CA LEU A 151 9.89 -6.76 -11.58
C LEU A 151 11.24 -7.45 -11.37
N LYS A 152 11.40 -8.67 -11.92
CA LYS A 152 12.67 -9.42 -11.98
C LYS A 152 13.55 -8.92 -13.13
#